data_AF-A0A960WT03-F1
#
_entry.id   AF-A0A960WT03-F1
#
_cell.length_a   1.000
_cell.length_b   1.000
_cell.length_c   1.000
_cell.angle_alpha   90.00
_cell.angle_beta   90.00
_cell.angle_gamma   90.00
#
_symmetry.space_group_name_H-M   'P 1'
#
loop_
_entity.id
_entity.type
_entity.pdbx_description
1 polymer ?
#
loop_
_entity_poly.entity_id
_entity_poly.type
_entity_poly.pdbx_seq_one_letter_code
_entity_poly.pdbx_strand_id
1 'polypeptide(L)'
;PSGGITAEDLSLNAGARLTGFELYHLRDDPGETRDRGADEPARFAEMRDRLVAKFEEVRSESPVWPEWEFPRYEGQRIEWPPYKALRKPPEHGR
;
A
#
# COMPACT_ATOMS: atom_id res chain seq x y z
N PRO A 1 -1.05 2.24 -20.20
CA PRO A 1 -1.13 1.36 -19.01
C PRO A 1 -2.50 0.68 -18.91
N SER A 2 -2.54 -0.65 -18.79
CA SER A 2 -3.73 -1.36 -18.32
C SER A 2 -3.95 -1.02 -16.83
N GLY A 3 -5.19 -0.95 -16.37
CA GLY A 3 -5.50 -0.80 -14.94
C GLY A 3 -5.50 -2.14 -14.20
N GLY A 4 -4.96 -3.20 -14.80
CA GLY A 4 -4.93 -4.55 -14.22
C GLY A 4 -3.76 -4.74 -13.26
N ILE A 5 -3.82 -5.81 -12.48
CA ILE A 5 -2.78 -6.25 -11.55
C ILE A 5 -2.18 -7.53 -12.14
N THR A 6 -0.90 -7.47 -12.48
CA THR A 6 -0.17 -8.57 -13.14
C THR A 6 0.37 -9.58 -12.12
N ALA A 7 0.77 -10.77 -12.57
CA ALA A 7 1.48 -11.73 -11.72
C ALA A 7 2.79 -11.17 -11.15
N GLU A 8 3.47 -10.28 -11.89
CA GLU A 8 4.68 -9.61 -11.41
C GLU A 8 4.38 -8.68 -10.23
N ASP A 9 3.32 -7.86 -10.33
CA ASP A 9 2.87 -6.98 -9.24
C ASP A 9 2.55 -7.80 -7.97
N LEU A 10 1.84 -8.91 -8.15
CA LEU A 10 1.46 -9.81 -7.07
C LEU A 10 2.68 -10.47 -6.43
N SER A 11 3.64 -10.93 -7.24
CA SER A 11 4.89 -11.54 -6.78
C SER A 11 5.76 -10.54 -6.01
N LEU A 12 5.89 -9.31 -6.52
CA LEU A 12 6.63 -8.23 -5.84
C LEU A 12 5.99 -7.89 -4.48
N ASN A 13 4.67 -7.74 -4.44
CA ASN A 13 3.95 -7.46 -3.20
C ASN A 13 4.04 -8.62 -2.19
N ALA A 14 3.84 -9.86 -2.67
CA ALA A 14 4.04 -11.07 -1.88
C ALA A 14 5.51 -11.33 -1.51
N GLY A 15 6.45 -10.60 -2.10
CA GLY A 15 7.87 -10.63 -1.79
C GLY A 15 8.34 -9.51 -0.87
N ALA A 16 7.51 -8.50 -0.59
CA ALA A 16 7.90 -7.36 0.23
C ALA A 16 8.29 -7.77 1.66
N ARG A 17 9.21 -7.00 2.25
CA ARG A 17 9.71 -7.18 3.63
C ARG A 17 9.73 -5.84 4.35
N LEU A 18 9.67 -5.89 5.68
CA LEU A 18 9.95 -4.73 6.52
C LEU A 18 11.44 -4.40 6.45
N THR A 19 11.79 -3.13 6.24
CA THR A 19 13.18 -2.70 6.00
C THR A 19 13.65 -1.60 6.95
N GLY A 20 12.78 -0.66 7.33
CA GLY A 20 13.06 0.43 8.25
C GLY A 20 12.17 0.37 9.49
N PHE A 21 12.72 0.78 10.64
CA PHE A 21 12.02 0.81 11.91
C PHE A 21 12.37 2.07 12.69
N GLU A 22 11.38 2.67 13.32
CA GLU A 22 11.48 3.88 14.14
C GLU A 22 10.67 3.64 15.44
N LEU A 23 11.00 4.35 16.51
CA LEU A 23 10.28 4.25 17.78
C LEU A 23 9.84 5.63 18.26
N TYR A 24 8.53 5.82 18.33
CA TYR A 24 7.92 7.06 18.81
C TYR A 24 7.17 6.85 20.12
N HIS A 25 7.13 7.90 20.95
CA HIS A 25 6.39 7.91 22.20
C HIS A 25 5.16 8.81 22.09
N LEU A 26 4.05 8.24 21.60
CA LEU A 26 2.85 9.00 21.19
C LEU A 26 2.19 9.86 22.28
N ARG A 27 2.38 9.53 23.56
CA ARG A 27 1.85 10.36 24.66
C ARG A 27 2.57 11.70 24.77
N ASP A 28 3.87 11.71 24.48
CA ASP A 28 4.72 12.90 24.62
C ASP A 28 4.99 13.56 23.25
N ASP A 29 4.90 12.78 22.18
CA ASP A 29 5.15 13.19 20.80
C ASP A 29 4.10 12.57 19.85
N PRO A 30 2.86 13.09 19.85
CA PRO A 30 1.79 12.62 18.99
C PRO A 30 2.02 12.94 17.50
N GLY A 31 2.95 13.83 17.19
CA GLY A 31 3.33 14.19 15.82
C GLY A 31 4.45 13.35 15.23
N GLU A 32 4.94 12.34 15.96
CA GLU A 32 6.01 11.42 15.52
C GLU A 32 7.26 12.19 15.03
N THR A 33 7.59 13.27 15.73
CA THR A 33 8.65 14.20 15.30
C THR A 33 10.04 13.78 15.78
N ARG A 34 10.13 12.92 16.79
CA ARG A 34 11.40 12.44 17.37
C ARG A 34 11.44 10.92 17.45
N ASP A 35 12.24 10.33 16.57
CA ASP A 35 12.62 8.93 16.69
C ASP A 35 13.50 8.72 17.93
N ARG A 36 13.15 7.71 18.74
CA ARG A 36 13.82 7.29 19.96
C ARG A 36 14.54 5.96 19.81
N GLY A 37 14.64 5.40 18.61
CA GLY A 37 15.27 4.09 18.39
C GLY A 37 16.70 3.99 18.95
N ALA A 38 17.48 5.07 18.82
CA ALA A 38 18.83 5.16 19.40
C ALA A 38 18.85 5.47 20.91
N ASP A 39 17.84 6.21 21.41
CA ASP A 39 17.74 6.61 22.82
C ASP A 39 17.21 5.47 23.71
N GLU A 40 16.38 4.58 23.17
CA GLU A 40 15.74 3.45 23.87
C GLU A 40 16.03 2.10 23.17
N PRO A 41 17.29 1.66 23.03
CA PRO A 41 17.67 0.55 22.14
C PRO A 41 17.09 -0.82 22.55
N ALA A 42 16.93 -1.08 23.85
CA ALA A 42 16.33 -2.33 24.33
C ALA A 42 14.84 -2.42 23.97
N ARG A 43 14.11 -1.31 24.18
CA ARG A 43 12.69 -1.23 23.84
C ARG A 43 12.47 -1.23 22.33
N PHE A 44 13.35 -0.57 21.59
CA PHE A 44 13.36 -0.61 20.13
C PHE A 44 13.49 -2.04 19.61
N ALA A 45 14.48 -2.80 20.11
CA ALA A 45 14.67 -4.20 19.72
C ALA A 45 13.44 -5.06 20.04
N GLU A 46 12.90 -4.94 21.26
CA GLU A 46 11.71 -5.70 21.67
C GLU A 46 10.50 -5.40 20.78
N MET A 47 10.22 -4.11 20.52
CA MET A 47 9.06 -3.70 19.73
C MET A 47 9.23 -4.07 18.25
N ARG A 48 10.44 -3.92 17.70
CA ARG A 48 10.79 -4.38 16.34
C ARG A 48 10.52 -5.87 16.19
N ASP A 49 11.00 -6.68 17.13
CA ASP A 49 10.89 -8.13 17.03
C ASP A 49 9.42 -8.58 17.11
N ARG A 50 8.60 -7.92 17.95
CA ARG A 50 7.14 -8.13 17.99
C ARG A 50 6.47 -7.76 16.67
N LEU A 51 6.84 -6.64 16.06
CA LEU A 51 6.29 -6.19 14.77
C LEU A 51 6.64 -7.18 13.65
N VAL A 52 7.91 -7.63 13.60
CA VAL A 52 8.38 -8.62 12.62
C VAL A 52 7.62 -9.95 12.78
N ALA A 53 7.47 -10.45 14.01
CA ALA A 53 6.72 -11.67 14.26
C ALA A 53 5.26 -11.55 13.78
N LYS A 54 4.60 -10.42 14.07
CA LYS A 54 3.22 -10.18 13.63
C LYS A 54 3.10 -10.06 12.11
N PHE A 55 4.06 -9.42 11.47
CA PHE A 55 4.12 -9.32 10.02
C PHE A 55 4.23 -10.70 9.37
N GLU A 56 5.15 -11.55 9.83
CA GLU A 56 5.33 -12.89 9.27
C GLU A 56 4.10 -13.79 9.51
N GLU A 57 3.46 -13.69 10.69
CA GLU A 57 2.19 -14.36 10.99
C GLU A 57 1.13 -14.00 9.93
N VAL A 58 0.82 -12.71 9.77
CA VAL A 58 -0.21 -12.23 8.83
C VAL A 58 0.14 -12.61 7.39
N ARG A 59 1.42 -12.50 7.01
CA ARG A 59 1.87 -12.89 5.67
C ARG A 59 1.70 -14.37 5.41
N SER A 60 1.97 -15.23 6.39
CA SER A 60 1.82 -16.68 6.26
C SER A 60 0.36 -17.10 6.06
N GLU A 61 -0.58 -16.34 6.65
CA GLU A 61 -2.01 -16.57 6.53
C GLU A 61 -2.63 -15.91 5.28
N SER A 62 -1.91 -15.00 4.63
CA SER A 62 -2.43 -14.23 3.50
C SER A 62 -2.51 -15.07 2.23
N PRO A 63 -3.65 -15.07 1.52
CA PRO A 63 -3.78 -15.81 0.27
C PRO A 63 -2.95 -15.16 -0.85
N VAL A 64 -2.48 -15.98 -1.78
CA VAL A 64 -1.97 -15.51 -3.08
C VAL A 64 -3.17 -15.28 -3.99
N TRP A 65 -3.42 -14.02 -4.32
CA TRP A 65 -4.49 -13.65 -5.26
C TRP A 65 -4.09 -14.00 -6.69
N PRO A 66 -5.04 -14.38 -7.56
CA PRO A 66 -4.79 -14.52 -8.99
C PRO A 66 -4.61 -13.14 -9.64
N GLU A 67 -4.08 -13.13 -10.86
CA GLU A 67 -4.08 -11.92 -11.70
C GLU A 67 -5.49 -11.33 -11.80
N TRP A 68 -5.55 -10.00 -11.82
CA TRP A 68 -6.82 -9.30 -11.92
C TRP A 68 -6.82 -8.36 -13.11
N GLU A 69 -7.80 -8.54 -13.99
CA GLU A 69 -8.03 -7.64 -15.12
C GLU A 69 -9.12 -6.64 -14.76
N PHE A 70 -8.82 -5.34 -14.95
CA PHE A 70 -9.83 -4.30 -14.79
C PHE A 70 -10.93 -4.45 -15.86
N PRO A 71 -12.19 -4.74 -15.48
CA PRO A 71 -13.24 -5.09 -16.45
C PRO A 71 -13.84 -3.88 -17.18
N ARG A 72 -13.44 -2.65 -16.82
CA ARG A 72 -13.80 -1.38 -17.50
C ARG A 72 -15.30 -1.05 -17.60
N TYR A 73 -16.20 -1.79 -16.94
CA TYR A 73 -17.64 -1.51 -17.00
C TYR A 73 -18.03 -0.23 -16.25
N GLU A 74 -17.25 0.21 -15.26
CA GLU A 74 -17.55 1.42 -14.48
C GLU A 74 -17.53 2.67 -15.35
N GLY A 75 -16.58 2.79 -16.29
CA GLY A 75 -16.52 3.91 -17.23
C GLY A 75 -17.79 4.08 -18.08
N GLN A 76 -18.54 3.00 -18.29
CA GLN A 76 -19.79 3.00 -19.05
C GLN A 76 -21.00 3.43 -18.20
N ARG A 77 -20.88 3.37 -16.86
CA ARG A 77 -21.99 3.60 -15.91
C ARG A 77 -21.87 4.91 -15.14
N ILE A 78 -20.75 5.63 -15.27
CA ILE A 78 -20.57 6.92 -14.60
C ILE A 78 -21.45 7.97 -15.28
N GLU A 79 -22.45 8.46 -14.55
CA GLU A 79 -23.19 9.67 -14.90
C GLU A 79 -22.37 10.90 -14.48
N TRP A 80 -21.82 11.60 -15.47
CA TRP A 80 -21.06 12.81 -15.23
C TRP A 80 -21.99 14.02 -15.07
N PRO A 81 -21.72 14.92 -14.10
CA PRO A 81 -22.38 16.21 -14.05
C PRO A 81 -22.18 17.00 -15.36
N PRO A 82 -23.14 17.86 -15.77
CA PRO A 82 -23.11 18.54 -17.07
C PRO A 82 -21.82 19.31 -17.35
N TYR A 83 -21.19 19.87 -16.32
CA TYR A 83 -19.94 20.63 -16.46
C TYR A 83 -18.69 19.79 -16.77
N LYS A 84 -18.74 18.45 -16.62
CA LYS A 84 -17.66 17.53 -17.00
C LYS A 84 -17.86 16.88 -18.39
N ALA A 85 -19.07 16.86 -18.92
CA ALA A 85 -19.40 16.23 -20.20
C ALA A 85 -18.83 16.96 -21.44
N LEU A 86 -18.35 18.20 -21.28
CA LEU A 86 -17.85 19.05 -22.38
C LEU A 86 -16.40 18.74 -22.81
N ARG A 87 -15.72 17.77 -22.17
CA ARG A 87 -14.33 17.43 -22.50
C ARG A 87 -14.29 16.21 -23.41
N LYS A 88 -14.28 16.42 -24.73
CA LYS A 88 -14.00 15.35 -25.70
C LYS A 88 -12.63 14.73 -25.38
N PRO A 89 -12.49 13.39 -25.31
CA PRO A 89 -11.17 12.77 -25.21
C PRO A 89 -10.36 13.07 -26.49
N PRO A 90 -9.03 13.30 -26.39
CA PRO A 90 -8.20 13.57 -27.56
C PRO A 90 -8.19 12.37 -28.53
N GLU A 91 -8.53 12.63 -29.79
CA GLU A 91 -8.48 11.66 -30.88
C GLU A 91 -7.03 11.21 -31.08
N HIS A 92 -6.72 9.95 -30.75
CA HIS A 92 -5.45 9.35 -31.14
C HIS A 92 -5.69 8.62 -32.46
N GLY A 93 -5.20 9.22 -33.55
CA GLY A 93 -5.23 8.65 -34.89
C GLY A 93 -4.52 7.29 -34.96
N ARG A 94 -5.05 6.41 -35.81
CA ARG A 94 -4.52 5.06 -36.08
C ARG A 94 -3.24 5.09 -36.89
#